data_AF-A0A853LNK5-F1
#
_entry.id   AF-A0A853LNK5-F1
#
_cell.length_a   1.000
_cell.length_b   1.000
_cell.length_c   1.000
_cell.angle_alpha   90.00
_cell.angle_beta   90.00
_cell.angle_gamma   90.00
#
_symmetry.space_group_name_H-M   'P 1'
#
loop_
_entity.id
_entity.type
_entity.pdbx_description
1 polymer ?
#
loop_
_entity_poly.entity_id
_entity_poly.type
_entity_poly.pdbx_seq_one_letter_code
_entity_poly.pdbx_strand_id
1 'polypeptide(L)'
;MSFDQTVALDFSKLGGLAPVVLQHAVTREVLMVGFVDEEAWAKTLSTGVVTLFRRTLGRVQVKGEDDGSPPLHIQRIAVDCDSDTALLEIEPQTPVCHDGGVTCFSKPVAVRG
;
A
#
# COMPACT_ATOMS: atom_id res chain seq x y z
N MET A 1 -7.34 -7.88 -13.53
CA MET A 1 -8.03 -8.40 -12.34
C MET A 1 -8.98 -7.31 -11.89
N SER A 2 -10.24 -7.62 -11.58
CA SER A 2 -11.20 -6.65 -11.04
C SER A 2 -11.50 -7.03 -9.60
N PHE A 3 -11.22 -6.15 -8.65
CA PHE A 3 -11.59 -6.35 -7.25
C PHE A 3 -13.06 -6.02 -7.03
N ASP A 4 -13.69 -6.72 -6.08
CA ASP A 4 -15.03 -6.40 -5.64
C ASP A 4 -15.04 -5.02 -4.97
N GLN A 5 -15.91 -4.13 -5.43
CA GLN A 5 -16.04 -2.74 -4.96
C GLN A 5 -17.02 -2.60 -3.77
N THR A 6 -17.61 -3.69 -3.28
CA THR A 6 -18.56 -3.65 -2.16
C THR A 6 -17.92 -3.33 -0.81
N VAL A 7 -16.60 -3.52 -0.66
CA VAL A 7 -15.84 -3.18 0.55
C VAL A 7 -15.01 -1.92 0.28
N ALA A 8 -15.40 -0.82 0.90
CA ALA A 8 -14.82 0.50 0.69
C ALA A 8 -14.16 1.04 1.97
N LEU A 9 -13.11 1.84 1.78
CA LEU A 9 -12.48 2.63 2.84
C LEU A 9 -13.31 3.86 3.17
N ASP A 10 -13.38 4.21 4.45
CA ASP A 10 -13.99 5.42 4.97
C ASP A 10 -12.94 6.54 5.07
N PHE A 11 -12.80 7.29 3.98
CA PHE A 11 -11.87 8.42 3.89
C PHE A 11 -12.24 9.60 4.80
N SER A 12 -13.45 9.64 5.35
CA SER A 12 -13.88 10.75 6.20
C SER A 12 -13.19 10.75 7.57
N LYS A 13 -12.74 9.57 8.04
CA LYS A 13 -12.12 9.38 9.37
C LYS A 13 -10.74 10.00 9.51
N LEU A 14 -9.95 10.00 8.44
CA LEU A 14 -8.53 10.40 8.47
C LEU A 14 -8.23 11.53 7.47
N GLY A 15 -9.21 12.43 7.26
CA GLY A 15 -9.01 13.68 6.52
C GLY A 15 -8.88 13.49 5.01
N GLY A 16 -9.66 12.59 4.42
CA GLY A 16 -9.63 12.28 2.99
C GLY A 16 -8.58 11.25 2.58
N LEU A 17 -7.86 10.69 3.55
CA LEU A 17 -6.82 9.68 3.33
C LEU A 17 -7.11 8.43 4.15
N ALA A 18 -6.56 7.30 3.73
CA ALA A 18 -6.56 6.06 4.50
C ALA A 18 -5.16 5.42 4.42
N PRO A 19 -4.59 4.91 5.53
CA PRO A 19 -3.37 4.13 5.49
C PRO A 19 -3.57 2.81 4.74
N VAL A 20 -2.53 2.38 4.04
CA VAL A 20 -2.45 1.05 3.45
C VAL A 20 -1.15 0.37 3.88
N VAL A 21 -1.27 -0.85 4.37
CA VAL A 21 -0.14 -1.71 4.73
C VAL A 21 0.17 -2.61 3.55
N LEU A 22 1.39 -2.56 3.05
CA LEU A 22 1.87 -3.53 2.05
C LEU A 22 2.55 -4.68 2.78
N GLN A 23 2.11 -5.89 2.50
CA GLN A 23 2.66 -7.12 3.08
C GLN A 23 3.06 -8.10 1.97
N HIS A 24 4.16 -8.81 2.18
CA HIS A 24 4.54 -9.91 1.30
C HIS A 24 3.53 -11.06 1.43
N ALA A 25 2.91 -11.48 0.33
CA ALA A 25 1.84 -12.49 0.35
C ALA A 25 2.31 -13.86 0.90
N VAL A 26 3.54 -14.26 0.57
CA VAL A 26 4.16 -15.50 1.06
C VAL A 26 4.80 -15.37 2.45
N THR A 27 5.79 -14.48 2.63
CA THR A 27 6.59 -14.42 3.87
C THR A 27 5.86 -13.73 5.02
N ARG A 28 4.77 -13.02 4.74
CA ARG A 28 4.02 -12.18 5.68
C ARG A 28 4.81 -11.02 6.29
N GLU A 29 6.00 -10.75 5.75
CA GLU A 29 6.78 -9.56 6.12
C GLU A 29 6.03 -8.29 5.72
N VAL A 30 5.92 -7.34 6.64
CA VAL A 30 5.41 -5.99 6.34
C VAL A 30 6.48 -5.24 5.56
N LEU A 31 6.13 -4.79 4.36
CA LEU A 31 7.05 -4.17 3.41
C LEU A 31 7.11 -2.66 3.59
N MET A 32 5.96 -2.00 3.62
CA MET A 32 5.86 -0.56 3.82
C MET A 32 4.45 -0.13 4.22
N VAL A 33 4.30 1.13 4.63
CA VAL A 33 3.01 1.80 4.78
C VAL A 33 2.93 2.95 3.79
N GLY A 34 1.78 3.06 3.12
CA GLY A 34 1.42 4.16 2.24
C GLY A 34 0.11 4.81 2.68
N PHE A 35 -0.32 5.80 1.91
CA PHE A 35 -1.64 6.39 2.03
C PHE A 35 -2.32 6.37 0.67
N VAL A 36 -3.64 6.20 0.68
CA VAL A 36 -4.49 6.38 -0.49
C VAL A 36 -5.56 7.43 -0.19
N ASP A 37 -5.94 8.20 -1.19
CA ASP A 37 -7.21 8.92 -1.25
C ASP A 37 -8.23 8.12 -2.09
N GLU A 38 -9.43 8.65 -2.28
CA GLU A 38 -10.47 8.01 -3.09
C GLU A 38 -10.00 7.68 -4.51
N GLU A 39 -9.24 8.59 -5.15
CA GLU A 39 -8.72 8.40 -6.50
C GLU A 39 -7.68 7.27 -6.56
N ALA A 40 -6.69 7.28 -5.66
CA ALA A 40 -5.69 6.23 -5.58
C ALA A 40 -6.31 4.86 -5.28
N TRP A 41 -7.34 4.82 -4.43
CA TRP A 41 -8.07 3.59 -4.12
C TRP A 41 -8.84 3.05 -5.33
N ALA A 42 -9.61 3.90 -6.01
CA ALA A 42 -10.33 3.51 -7.22
C ALA A 42 -9.37 3.02 -8.33
N LYS A 43 -8.23 3.70 -8.50
CA LYS A 43 -7.19 3.27 -9.44
C LYS A 43 -6.55 1.95 -9.03
N THR A 44 -6.29 1.74 -7.74
CA THR A 44 -5.78 0.47 -7.21
C THR A 44 -6.73 -0.69 -7.52
N LEU A 45 -8.03 -0.52 -7.24
CA LEU A 45 -9.03 -1.57 -7.48
C LEU A 45 -9.26 -1.88 -8.97
N SER A 46 -9.18 -0.87 -9.84
CA SER A 46 -9.40 -1.03 -11.29
C SER A 46 -8.20 -1.63 -12.02
N THR A 47 -6.99 -1.28 -11.60
CA THR A 47 -5.74 -1.73 -12.26
C THR A 47 -5.14 -2.98 -11.61
N GLY A 48 -5.41 -3.20 -10.33
CA GLY A 48 -4.77 -4.23 -9.51
C GLY A 48 -3.29 -4.03 -9.27
N VAL A 49 -2.81 -2.79 -9.40
CA VAL A 49 -1.46 -2.39 -8.99
C VAL A 49 -1.52 -1.38 -7.86
N VAL A 50 -0.52 -1.42 -6.98
CA VAL A 50 -0.43 -0.49 -5.85
C VAL A 50 -0.31 0.94 -6.35
N THR A 51 -1.33 1.74 -6.06
CA THR A 51 -1.36 3.17 -6.33
C THR A 51 -1.48 3.91 -5.00
N LEU A 52 -0.61 4.89 -4.77
CA LEU A 52 -0.53 5.65 -3.52
C LEU A 52 -0.76 7.14 -3.77
N PHE A 53 -1.29 7.83 -2.77
CA PHE A 53 -1.32 9.29 -2.72
C PHE A 53 -0.04 9.83 -2.07
N ARG A 54 0.77 10.53 -2.86
CA ARG A 54 2.01 11.18 -2.40
C ARG A 54 1.65 12.47 -1.67
N ARG A 55 1.40 12.39 -0.35
CA ARG A 55 1.02 13.53 0.50
C ARG A 55 1.89 14.79 0.33
N THR A 56 3.19 14.60 0.15
CA THR A 56 4.14 15.71 -0.04
C THR A 56 4.04 16.39 -1.42
N LEU A 57 3.51 15.68 -2.42
CA LEU A 57 3.35 16.18 -3.79
C LEU A 57 1.88 16.46 -4.15
N GLY A 58 0.93 16.07 -3.29
CA GLY A 58 -0.50 16.25 -3.52
C GLY A 58 -1.03 15.53 -4.77
N ARG A 59 -0.47 14.37 -5.13
CA ARG A 59 -0.87 13.62 -6.33
C ARG A 59 -0.87 12.12 -6.14
N VAL A 60 -1.70 11.44 -6.92
CA VAL A 60 -1.74 9.98 -7.05
C VAL A 60 -0.57 9.48 -7.90
N GLN A 61 -0.02 8.31 -7.56
CA GLN A 61 1.09 7.70 -8.28
C GLN A 61 1.11 6.17 -8.15
N VAL A 62 1.44 5.48 -9.24
CA VAL A 62 1.68 4.04 -9.20
C VAL A 62 3.05 3.77 -8.56
N LYS A 63 3.12 2.88 -7.56
CA LYS A 63 4.41 2.54 -6.93
C LYS A 63 5.32 1.84 -7.96
N GLY A 64 6.54 2.37 -8.11
CA GLY A 64 7.54 1.94 -9.09
C GLY A 64 7.65 2.88 -10.30
N GLU A 65 6.65 3.73 -10.54
CA GLU A 65 6.63 4.58 -11.73
C GLU A 65 7.72 5.68 -11.74
N ASP A 66 7.99 6.32 -10.60
CA ASP A 66 8.98 7.42 -10.55
C ASP A 66 10.43 6.93 -10.63
N ASP A 67 10.72 5.70 -10.18
CA ASP A 67 12.07 5.13 -10.14
C ASP A 67 12.32 4.10 -11.26
N GLY A 68 11.32 3.86 -12.12
CA GLY A 68 11.38 2.91 -13.22
C GLY A 68 11.24 1.44 -12.82
N SER A 69 10.94 1.15 -11.55
CA SER A 69 10.67 -0.21 -11.09
C SER A 69 9.34 -0.72 -11.64
N PRO A 70 9.19 -2.04 -11.86
CA PRO A 70 7.92 -2.63 -12.26
C PRO A 70 6.80 -2.31 -11.26
N PRO A 71 5.54 -2.12 -11.73
CA PRO A 71 4.39 -1.98 -10.86
C PRO A 71 4.24 -3.16 -9.90
N LEU A 72 3.82 -2.88 -8.66
CA LEU A 72 3.56 -3.91 -7.67
C LEU A 72 2.13 -4.45 -7.84
N HIS A 73 2.02 -5.70 -8.30
CA HIS A 73 0.73 -6.36 -8.49
C HIS A 73 0.17 -6.92 -7.18
N ILE A 74 -1.12 -6.68 -6.97
CA ILE A 74 -1.84 -7.09 -5.76
C ILE A 74 -2.43 -8.48 -5.94
N GLN A 75 -2.12 -9.36 -5.01
CA GLN A 75 -2.67 -10.72 -4.96
C GLN A 75 -3.97 -10.76 -4.14
N ARG A 76 -4.04 -9.96 -3.07
CA ARG A 76 -5.20 -9.89 -2.18
C ARG A 76 -5.30 -8.53 -1.51
N ILE A 77 -6.52 -8.11 -1.25
CA ILE A 77 -6.87 -6.92 -0.47
C ILE A 77 -7.73 -7.36 0.72
N ALA A 78 -7.48 -6.78 1.89
CA ALA A 78 -8.39 -6.83 3.02
C ALA A 78 -8.54 -5.44 3.62
N VAL A 79 -9.76 -5.04 3.94
CA VAL A 79 -10.05 -3.83 4.70
C VAL A 79 -10.32 -4.24 6.15
N ASP A 80 -9.88 -3.43 7.11
CA ASP A 80 -10.03 -3.73 8.53
C ASP A 80 -11.47 -3.55 9.03
N CYS A 81 -11.70 -3.81 10.32
CA CYS A 81 -13.05 -4.00 10.86
C CYS A 81 -13.89 -2.73 10.93
N ASP A 82 -13.26 -1.55 10.91
CA ASP A 82 -13.94 -0.26 10.89
C ASP A 82 -13.65 0.55 9.62
N SER A 83 -13.09 -0.10 8.60
CA SER A 83 -12.94 0.42 7.25
C SER A 83 -12.03 1.65 7.11
N ASP A 84 -11.06 1.85 7.99
CA ASP A 84 -10.14 3.00 7.88
C ASP A 84 -8.75 2.61 7.35
N THR A 85 -8.44 1.32 7.29
CA THR A 85 -7.14 0.81 6.85
C THR A 85 -7.29 -0.38 5.91
N ALA A 86 -6.42 -0.49 4.91
CA ALA A 86 -6.33 -1.69 4.06
C ALA A 86 -4.97 -2.40 4.15
N LEU A 87 -5.00 -3.73 4.06
CA LEU A 87 -3.86 -4.62 3.87
C LEU A 87 -3.81 -5.05 2.39
N LEU A 88 -2.70 -4.74 1.72
CA LEU A 88 -2.41 -5.13 0.35
C LEU A 88 -1.33 -6.21 0.37
N GLU A 89 -1.71 -7.43 0.00
CA GLU A 89 -0.77 -8.54 -0.14
C GLU A 89 -0.20 -8.55 -1.56
N ILE A 90 1.14 -8.45 -1.66
CA ILE A 90 1.88 -8.38 -2.92
C ILE A 90 3.05 -9.38 -2.94
N GLU A 91 3.55 -9.68 -4.12
CA GLU A 91 4.83 -10.39 -4.32
C GLU A 91 5.77 -9.49 -5.11
N PRO A 92 6.64 -8.70 -4.44
CA PRO A 92 7.50 -7.75 -5.11
C PRO A 92 8.62 -8.46 -5.87
N GLN A 93 8.85 -8.09 -7.13
CA GLN A 93 9.97 -8.60 -7.94
C GLN A 93 11.25 -7.77 -7.77
N THR A 94 11.14 -6.61 -7.15
CA THR A 94 12.23 -5.66 -6.91
C THR A 94 12.20 -5.17 -5.46
N PRO A 95 13.30 -4.61 -4.94
CA PRO A 95 13.29 -3.95 -3.64
C PRO A 95 12.16 -2.91 -3.54
N VAL A 96 11.44 -2.92 -2.41
CA VAL A 96 10.35 -1.97 -2.15
C VAL A 96 10.88 -0.70 -1.49
N CYS A 97 11.93 -0.84 -0.67
CA CYS A 97 12.54 0.26 0.06
C CYS A 97 13.54 1.03 -0.81
N HIS A 98 13.59 2.35 -0.62
CA HIS A 98 14.57 3.22 -1.30
C HIS A 98 16.02 2.92 -0.92
N ASP A 99 16.25 2.28 0.24
CA ASP A 99 17.59 1.84 0.68
C ASP A 99 18.03 0.52 0.02
N GLY A 100 17.26 0.00 -0.94
CA GLY A 100 17.53 -1.25 -1.65
C GLY A 100 17.09 -2.52 -0.90
N GLY A 101 16.44 -2.37 0.25
CA GLY A 101 15.89 -3.48 1.03
C GLY A 101 14.50 -3.96 0.57
N VAL A 102 14.13 -5.16 1.00
CA VAL A 102 12.79 -5.73 0.79
C VAL A 102 11.73 -4.97 1.60
N THR A 103 12.05 -4.59 2.84
CA THR A 103 11.17 -3.85 3.75
C THR A 103 11.75 -2.48 4.10
N CYS A 104 10.87 -1.50 4.33
CA CYS A 104 11.20 -0.21 4.94
C CYS A 104 11.47 -0.30 6.44
N PHE A 105 11.13 -1.42 7.10
CA PHE A 105 11.23 -1.61 8.55
C PHE A 105 12.56 -2.25 8.99
N SER A 106 13.68 -1.84 8.38
CA SER A 106 15.01 -2.42 8.62
C SER A 106 15.74 -1.90 9.88
N LYS A 107 15.16 -0.92 10.57
CA LYS A 107 15.77 -0.23 11.73
C LYS A 107 15.04 -0.61 13.03
N PRO A 108 15.48 -1.66 13.75
CA PRO A 108 14.78 -2.14 14.94
C PRO A 108 14.93 -1.18 16.12
N VAL A 109 13.87 -1.08 16.94
CA VAL A 109 13.91 -0.42 18.25
C VAL A 109 13.95 -1.50 19.32
N ALA A 110 14.97 -1.46 20.19
CA ALA A 110 15.12 -2.45 21.25
C ALA A 110 14.02 -2.31 22.30
N VAL A 111 13.31 -3.40 22.59
CA VAL A 111 12.40 -3.49 23.75
C VAL A 111 13.26 -3.70 24.99
N ARG A 112 13.31 -2.70 25.87
CA ARG A 112 13.91 -2.84 27.20
C ARG A 112 12.80 -3.21 28.17
N GLY A 113 12.93 -4.38 28.79
CA GLY A 113 12.07 -4.80 29.90
C GLY A 113 12.33 -4.01 31.17
#